data_AF-A0A3D1R048-F1
#
_entry.id   AF-A0A3D1R048-F1
#
_cell.length_a   1.000
_cell.length_b   1.000
_cell.length_c   1.000
_cell.angle_alpha   90.00
_cell.angle_beta   90.00
_cell.angle_gamma   90.00
#
_symmetry.space_group_name_H-M   'P 1'
#
loop_
_entity.id
_entity.type
_entity.pdbx_description
1 polymer ?
#
loop_
_entity_poly.entity_id
_entity_poly.type
_entity_poly.pdbx_seq_one_letter_code
_entity_poly.pdbx_strand_id
1 'polypeptide(L)'
;MSGLLIAVALLAALAFTGWRALASRRSAAGHRRALELQPGMSPDNPLKIASFTELDDAVDTLRCPCGGLLDRIGEGSRPGLRVVRCACVVCEEDVDLFFDLSQLRH
;
A
#
# COMPACT_ATOMS: atom_id res chain seq x y z
N MET A 1 20.64 -37.85 -5.80
CA MET A 1 21.16 -36.46 -5.69
C MET A 1 20.07 -35.42 -5.91
N SER A 2 19.10 -35.65 -6.79
CA SER A 2 17.98 -34.75 -7.09
C SER A 2 17.03 -34.47 -5.92
N GLY A 3 16.72 -35.44 -5.07
CA GLY A 3 15.82 -35.23 -3.91
C GLY A 3 16.36 -34.24 -2.86
N LEU A 4 17.68 -34.19 -2.68
CA LEU A 4 18.34 -33.26 -1.75
C LEU A 4 18.26 -31.82 -2.25
N LEU A 5 18.38 -31.60 -3.56
CA LEU A 5 18.25 -30.29 -4.19
C LEU A 5 16.81 -29.75 -4.07
N ILE A 6 15.81 -30.60 -4.25
CA ILE A 6 14.40 -30.23 -4.11
C ILE A 6 14.09 -29.85 -2.65
N ALA A 7 14.58 -30.62 -1.68
CA ALA A 7 14.38 -30.32 -0.27
C ALA A 7 15.02 -28.97 0.13
N VAL A 8 16.23 -28.68 -0.34
CA VAL A 8 16.90 -27.40 -0.08
C VAL A 8 16.17 -26.23 -0.74
N ALA A 9 15.68 -26.41 -1.97
CA ALA A 9 14.90 -25.37 -2.66
C ALA A 9 13.59 -25.03 -1.93
N LEU A 10 12.88 -26.05 -1.43
CA LEU A 10 11.66 -25.86 -0.63
C LEU A 10 11.95 -25.16 0.70
N LEU A 11 13.03 -25.54 1.40
CA LEU A 11 13.43 -24.89 2.63
C LEU A 11 13.83 -23.43 2.41
N ALA A 12 14.55 -23.13 1.32
CA ALA A 12 14.91 -21.76 0.96
C ALA A 12 13.68 -20.91 0.62
N ALA A 13 12.72 -21.47 -0.13
CA ALA A 13 11.47 -20.80 -0.45
C ALA A 13 10.64 -20.49 0.81
N LEU A 14 10.52 -21.46 1.73
CA LEU A 14 9.81 -21.28 3.00
C LEU A 14 10.51 -20.29 3.94
N ALA A 15 11.84 -20.29 3.97
CA ALA A 15 12.61 -19.33 4.76
C ALA A 15 12.46 -17.90 4.20
N PHE A 16 12.46 -17.75 2.88
CA PHE A 16 12.29 -16.45 2.22
C PHE A 16 10.88 -15.89 2.42
N THR A 17 9.84 -16.69 2.25
CA THR A 17 8.45 -16.26 2.50
C THR A 17 8.21 -15.98 3.98
N GLY A 18 8.75 -16.82 4.88
CA GLY A 18 8.68 -16.62 6.32
C GLY A 18 9.37 -15.32 6.76
N TRP A 19 10.57 -15.03 6.24
CA TRP A 19 11.27 -13.79 6.54
C TRP A 19 10.55 -12.56 5.97
N ARG A 20 10.07 -12.63 4.73
CA ARG A 20 9.30 -11.53 4.11
C ARG A 20 8.04 -11.22 4.90
N ALA A 21 7.31 -12.23 5.36
CA ALA A 21 6.13 -12.08 6.20
C ALA A 21 6.46 -11.54 7.61
N LEU A 22 7.63 -11.89 8.18
CA LEU A 22 8.06 -11.33 9.47
C LEU A 22 8.54 -9.88 9.35
N ALA A 23 9.22 -9.56 8.24
CA ALA A 23 9.68 -8.22 7.93
C ALA A 23 8.48 -7.28 7.72
N SER A 24 7.47 -7.71 6.95
CA SER A 24 6.25 -6.92 6.72
C SER A 24 5.50 -6.62 8.03
N ARG A 25 5.37 -7.61 8.92
CA ARG A 25 4.72 -7.43 10.24
C ARG A 25 5.46 -6.48 11.17
N ARG A 26 6.79 -6.49 11.16
CA ARG A 26 7.60 -5.57 11.98
C ARG A 26 7.59 -4.15 11.43
N SER A 27 7.54 -3.99 10.10
CA SER A 27 7.32 -2.67 9.52
C SER A 27 5.91 -2.13 9.79
N ALA A 28 4.86 -2.96 9.79
CA ALA A 28 3.48 -2.51 9.96
C ALA A 28 3.25 -1.69 11.25
N ALA A 29 3.82 -2.13 12.39
CA ALA A 29 3.65 -1.43 13.67
C ALA A 29 4.40 -0.08 13.75
N GLY A 30 5.61 0.00 13.20
CA GLY A 30 6.41 1.23 13.20
C GLY A 30 5.96 2.24 12.13
N HIS A 31 5.47 1.75 10.98
CA HIS A 31 5.14 2.58 9.83
C HIS A 31 3.69 3.07 9.85
N ARG A 32 2.80 2.48 10.65
CA ARG A 32 1.45 3.02 10.88
C ARG A 32 1.44 4.47 11.37
N ARG A 33 2.38 4.84 12.24
CA ARG A 33 2.54 6.24 12.69
C ARG A 33 3.06 7.16 11.58
N ALA A 34 3.85 6.63 10.64
CA ALA A 34 4.33 7.40 9.51
C ALA A 34 3.22 7.64 8.46
N LEU A 35 2.30 6.67 8.31
CA LEU A 35 1.13 6.80 7.43
C LEU A 35 0.24 7.98 7.83
N GLU A 36 0.01 8.22 9.12
CA GLU A 36 -0.83 9.33 9.58
C GLU A 36 -0.32 10.71 9.17
N LEU A 37 0.99 10.85 8.94
CA LEU A 37 1.61 12.12 8.56
C LEU A 37 1.65 12.34 7.04
N GLN A 38 1.48 11.28 6.24
CA GLN A 38 1.61 11.39 4.79
C GLN A 38 0.26 11.80 4.16
N PRO A 39 0.25 12.82 3.28
CA PRO A 39 -0.98 13.25 2.61
C PRO A 39 -1.66 12.09 1.88
N GLY A 40 -2.97 11.97 2.06
CA GLY A 40 -3.79 10.92 1.47
C GLY A 40 -3.80 9.59 2.20
N MET A 41 -2.95 9.36 3.20
CA MET A 41 -2.86 8.06 3.90
C MET A 41 -3.76 7.99 5.16
N SER A 42 -4.46 9.08 5.48
CA SER A 42 -5.39 9.19 6.61
C SER A 42 -6.63 9.98 6.20
N PRO A 43 -7.82 9.66 6.73
CA PRO A 43 -9.02 10.47 6.52
C PRO A 43 -8.90 11.88 7.10
N ASP A 44 -8.03 12.09 8.10
CA ASP A 44 -7.79 13.40 8.72
C ASP A 44 -6.84 14.28 7.90
N ASN A 45 -6.09 13.68 6.96
CA ASN A 45 -5.18 14.36 6.06
C ASN A 45 -5.37 13.84 4.61
N PRO A 46 -6.56 14.02 4.01
CA PRO A 46 -6.85 13.52 2.67
C PRO A 46 -6.07 14.30 1.62
N LEU A 47 -5.73 13.65 0.51
CA LEU A 47 -5.09 14.30 -0.63
C LEU A 47 -6.14 15.09 -1.40
N LYS A 48 -5.94 16.40 -1.49
CA LYS A 48 -6.82 17.28 -2.28
C LYS A 48 -6.49 17.11 -3.75
N ILE A 49 -7.51 16.82 -4.55
CA ILE A 49 -7.37 16.69 -6.00
C ILE A 49 -8.31 17.67 -6.70
N ALA A 50 -7.83 18.25 -7.80
CA ALA A 50 -8.60 19.13 -8.66
C ALA A 50 -9.17 18.40 -9.88
N SER A 51 -8.66 17.19 -10.19
CA SER A 51 -9.13 16.35 -11.31
C SER A 51 -9.03 14.85 -10.98
N PHE A 52 -9.75 14.01 -11.74
CA PHE A 52 -9.60 12.55 -11.60
C PHE A 52 -8.25 12.04 -12.12
N THR A 53 -7.60 12.75 -13.04
CA THR A 53 -6.24 12.40 -13.49
C THR A 53 -5.24 12.51 -12.34
N GLU A 54 -5.36 13.53 -11.49
CA GLU A 54 -4.52 13.65 -10.29
C GLU A 54 -4.72 12.50 -9.29
N LEU A 55 -5.90 11.88 -9.26
CA LEU A 55 -6.14 10.69 -8.45
C LEU A 55 -5.34 9.50 -8.98
N ASP A 56 -5.41 9.25 -10.29
CA ASP A 56 -4.68 8.14 -10.91
C ASP A 56 -3.16 8.36 -10.79
N ASP A 57 -2.68 9.57 -11.06
CA ASP A 57 -1.28 9.96 -10.87
C ASP A 57 -0.81 9.76 -9.41
N ALA A 58 -1.66 10.12 -8.43
CA ALA A 58 -1.34 9.94 -7.03
C ALA A 58 -1.21 8.46 -6.65
N VAL A 59 -2.08 7.59 -7.17
CA VAL A 59 -1.98 6.14 -6.95
C VAL A 59 -0.67 5.58 -7.52
N ASP A 60 -0.27 6.03 -8.71
CA ASP A 60 0.94 5.55 -9.39
C ASP A 60 2.24 6.11 -8.77
N THR A 61 2.17 7.27 -8.11
CA THR A 61 3.35 7.95 -7.53
C THR A 61 3.52 7.70 -6.04
N LEU A 62 2.45 7.48 -5.29
CA LEU A 62 2.54 7.18 -3.87
C LEU A 62 3.23 5.83 -3.66
N ARG A 63 3.95 5.75 -2.54
CA ARG A 63 4.67 4.55 -2.14
C ARG A 63 4.16 4.12 -0.79
N CYS A 64 4.12 2.81 -0.60
CA CYS A 64 4.02 2.26 0.73
C CYS A 64 5.21 2.77 1.56
N PRO A 65 5.07 2.98 2.88
CA PRO A 65 6.20 3.31 3.76
C PRO A 65 7.36 2.32 3.70
N CYS A 66 7.13 1.08 3.26
CA CYS A 66 8.20 0.11 2.99
C CYS A 66 9.03 0.44 1.72
N GLY A 67 8.66 1.47 0.96
CA GLY A 67 9.23 1.85 -0.34
C GLY A 67 8.59 1.18 -1.54
N GLY A 68 7.67 0.24 -1.32
CA GLY A 68 7.02 -0.51 -2.40
C GLY A 68 5.96 0.29 -3.16
N LEU A 69 5.71 -0.12 -4.41
CA LEU A 69 4.60 0.39 -5.21
C LEU A 69 3.26 -0.06 -4.61
N LEU A 70 2.25 0.76 -4.82
CA LEU A 70 0.86 0.48 -4.49
C LEU A 70 0.15 0.02 -5.75
N ASP A 71 -0.60 -1.07 -5.64
CA ASP A 71 -1.47 -1.59 -6.70
C ASP A 71 -2.93 -1.44 -6.28
N ARG A 72 -3.79 -0.98 -7.18
CA ARG A 72 -5.19 -0.68 -6.86
C ARG A 72 -5.97 -1.99 -6.75
N ILE A 73 -6.52 -2.26 -5.57
CA ILE A 73 -7.32 -3.47 -5.30
C ILE A 73 -8.81 -3.19 -5.14
N GLY A 74 -9.20 -1.92 -4.97
CA GLY A 74 -10.60 -1.55 -4.90
C GLY A 74 -10.82 -0.06 -4.70
N GLU A 75 -12.08 0.34 -4.75
CA GLU A 75 -12.51 1.71 -4.53
C GLU A 75 -13.74 1.74 -3.63
N GLY A 76 -13.85 2.81 -2.87
CA GLY A 76 -14.96 3.08 -1.98
C GLY A 76 -15.18 4.58 -1.83
N SER A 77 -16.19 4.93 -1.03
CA SER A 77 -16.50 6.31 -0.71
C SER A 77 -16.80 6.47 0.76
N ARG A 78 -16.47 7.64 1.29
CA ARG A 78 -16.91 8.15 2.59
C ARG A 78 -17.55 9.52 2.35
N PRO A 79 -18.36 10.05 3.28
CA PRO A 79 -18.94 11.38 3.11
C PRO A 79 -17.84 12.43 2.84
N GLY A 80 -17.89 13.07 1.67
CA GLY A 80 -16.92 14.09 1.24
C GLY A 80 -15.57 13.56 0.76
N LEU A 81 -15.31 12.25 0.79
CA LEU A 81 -14.03 11.64 0.43
C LEU A 81 -14.20 10.47 -0.54
N ARG A 82 -13.30 10.36 -1.51
CA ARG A 82 -13.11 9.12 -2.27
C ARG A 82 -12.00 8.29 -1.63
N VAL A 83 -12.21 6.98 -1.53
CA VAL A 83 -11.22 6.08 -0.93
C VAL A 83 -10.76 5.09 -1.98
N VAL A 84 -9.46 5.00 -2.22
CA VAL A 84 -8.86 4.00 -3.09
C VAL A 84 -8.10 3.01 -2.23
N ARG A 85 -8.53 1.74 -2.24
CA ARG A 85 -7.86 0.67 -1.52
C ARG A 85 -6.74 0.12 -2.39
N CYS A 86 -5.54 0.12 -1.87
CA CYS A 86 -4.35 -0.36 -2.56
C CYS A 86 -3.69 -1.48 -1.75
N ALA A 87 -3.01 -2.40 -2.42
CA ALA A 87 -2.09 -3.35 -1.79
C ALA A 87 -0.67 -3.01 -2.18
N CYS A 88 0.27 -3.07 -1.23
CA CYS A 88 1.68 -2.92 -1.58
C CYS A 88 2.23 -4.18 -2.25
N VAL A 89 2.88 -4.05 -3.41
CA VAL A 89 3.49 -5.20 -4.12
C VAL A 89 4.71 -5.80 -3.38
N VAL A 90 5.24 -5.11 -2.37
CA VAL A 90 6.44 -5.52 -1.61
C VAL A 90 6.09 -6.07 -0.23
N CYS A 91 5.29 -5.38 0.55
CA CYS A 91 4.93 -5.85 1.90
C CYS A 91 3.53 -6.45 1.98
N GLU A 92 2.77 -6.45 0.89
CA GLU A 92 1.40 -7.00 0.79
C GLU A 92 0.43 -6.37 1.79
N GLU A 93 0.75 -5.19 2.31
CA GLU A 93 -0.11 -4.45 3.23
C GLU A 93 -1.18 -3.70 2.44
N ASP A 94 -2.41 -3.78 2.94
CA ASP A 94 -3.53 -2.98 2.46
C ASP A 94 -3.42 -1.55 2.99
N VAL A 95 -3.54 -0.59 2.09
CA VAL A 95 -3.42 0.84 2.34
C VAL A 95 -4.63 1.54 1.72
N ASP A 96 -5.39 2.24 2.54
CA ASP A 96 -6.48 3.09 2.07
C ASP A 96 -5.93 4.49 1.78
N LEU A 97 -6.10 4.95 0.54
CA LEU A 97 -5.81 6.31 0.12
C LEU A 97 -7.09 7.15 0.12
N PHE A 98 -7.08 8.29 0.80
CA PHE A 98 -8.20 9.20 0.99
C PHE A 98 -8.00 10.45 0.13
N PHE A 99 -9.00 10.75 -0.69
CA PHE A 99 -8.98 11.90 -1.60
C PHE A 99 -10.13 12.84 -1.28
N ASP A 100 -9.83 14.12 -1.14
CA ASP A 100 -10.81 15.19 -0.97
C ASP A 100 -11.20 15.73 -2.35
N LEU A 101 -12.51 15.66 -2.63
CA LEU A 101 -13.13 16.06 -3.88
C LEU A 101 -13.60 17.52 -3.88
N SER A 102 -13.42 18.26 -2.78
CA SER A 102 -13.90 19.63 -2.63
C SER A 102 -13.34 20.63 -3.64
N GLN A 103 -12.20 20.30 -4.27
CA GLN A 103 -11.53 21.13 -5.27
C GLN A 103 -11.78 20.71 -6.72
N LEU A 104 -12.59 19.68 -6.96
CA LEU A 104 -12.96 19.27 -8.32
C LEU A 104 -13.68 20.41 -9.03
N ARG A 105 -13.02 20.95 -10.06
CA ARG A 105 -13.61 21.92 -10.98
C ARG A 105 -14.01 21.18 -12.24
N HIS A 106 -15.31 21.12 -12.50
CA HIS A 106 -15.89 20.60 -13.73
C HIS A 106 -15.59 21.50 -14.92
#